data_AF-A0A957UBD7-F1
#
_entry.id   AF-A0A957UBD7-F1
#
_cell.length_a   1.000
_cell.length_b   1.000
_cell.length_c   1.000
_cell.angle_alpha   90.00
_cell.angle_beta   90.00
_cell.angle_gamma   90.00
#
_symmetry.space_group_name_H-M   'P 1'
#
loop_
_entity.id
_entity.type
_entity.pdbx_description
1 polymer ?
#
loop_
_entity_poly.entity_id
_entity_poly.type
_entity_poly.pdbx_seq_one_letter_code
_entity_poly.pdbx_strand_id
1 'polypeptide(L)'
;AVISEFVRLCPREVKECPLAAALLALQDCPSQSALEAIVAWLSGQTKPQPDMKICLKRPPRLYITGENARQYSYLLTGISLLATLVGYTGMAVMIDESEHYSLLRTMQRERADSFFQSMIVSSLGLNNGRIDPRSIPDHNRVEYPVSYTSEPHLFFLFALTESADRMPVGTWLAPSHLVRLDDRFIEKDIREFYSTLLRYHALAYDYTPAADRYADAAAVAPGLLARALAQHRINLRELICSAVTTCDLLYLYADYTADAMIGELKAGLKV
;
A
#
# COMPACT_ATOMS: atom_id res chain seq x y z
N ALA A 1 11.51 -22.77 5.55
CA ALA A 1 10.05 -22.84 5.44
C ALA A 1 9.49 -21.62 4.71
N VAL A 2 9.55 -20.42 5.31
CA VAL A 2 9.04 -19.16 4.72
C VAL A 2 9.53 -18.89 3.30
N ILE A 3 10.86 -18.89 3.06
CA ILE A 3 11.42 -18.60 1.73
C ILE A 3 10.95 -19.61 0.68
N SER A 4 10.90 -20.90 1.02
CA SER A 4 10.43 -21.95 0.12
C SER A 4 8.96 -21.75 -0.26
N GLU A 5 8.13 -21.37 0.71
CA GLU A 5 6.70 -21.09 0.47
C GLU A 5 6.51 -19.82 -0.38
N PHE A 6 7.24 -18.75 -0.07
CA PHE A 6 7.24 -17.53 -0.86
C PHE A 6 7.59 -17.81 -2.33
N VAL A 7 8.65 -18.59 -2.56
CA VAL A 7 9.08 -19.02 -3.90
C VAL A 7 8.04 -19.90 -4.57
N ARG A 8 7.36 -20.80 -3.84
CA ARG A 8 6.29 -21.65 -4.37
C ARG A 8 5.10 -20.83 -4.89
N LEU A 9 4.78 -19.73 -4.21
CA LEU A 9 3.70 -18.81 -4.59
C LEU A 9 4.10 -17.83 -5.71
N CYS A 10 5.39 -17.82 -6.12
CA CYS A 10 5.86 -16.96 -7.19
C CYS A 10 5.25 -17.36 -8.54
N PRO A 11 4.59 -16.44 -9.27
CA PRO A 11 4.00 -16.74 -10.58
C PRO A 11 5.04 -16.70 -11.70
N ARG A 12 6.31 -16.45 -11.38
CA ARG A 12 7.43 -16.32 -12.32
C ARG A 12 8.52 -17.31 -11.98
N GLU A 13 9.33 -17.67 -12.97
CA GLU A 13 10.56 -18.42 -12.70
C GLU A 13 11.48 -17.64 -11.74
N VAL A 14 12.11 -18.35 -10.80
CA VAL A 14 13.00 -17.75 -9.79
C VAL A 14 14.07 -16.86 -10.42
N LYS A 15 14.69 -17.29 -11.52
CA LYS A 15 15.76 -16.55 -12.21
C LYS A 15 15.30 -15.22 -12.81
N GLU A 16 13.99 -15.00 -12.91
CA GLU A 16 13.37 -13.79 -13.44
C GLU A 16 12.62 -12.99 -12.38
N CYS A 17 12.45 -13.54 -11.17
CA CYS A 17 11.80 -12.86 -10.05
C CYS A 17 12.86 -12.24 -9.12
N PRO A 18 12.97 -10.90 -9.06
CA PRO A 18 13.96 -10.23 -8.21
C PRO A 18 13.86 -10.63 -6.74
N LEU A 19 12.66 -10.70 -6.18
CA LEU A 19 12.43 -11.04 -4.77
C LEU A 19 12.78 -12.51 -4.47
N ALA A 20 12.31 -13.44 -5.29
CA ALA A 20 12.58 -14.87 -5.09
C ALA A 20 14.08 -15.18 -5.24
N ALA A 21 14.73 -14.63 -6.26
CA ALA A 21 16.17 -14.79 -6.46
C ALA A 21 16.98 -14.19 -5.30
N ALA A 22 16.60 -13.00 -4.82
CA ALA A 22 17.26 -12.36 -3.70
C ALA A 22 17.10 -13.16 -2.40
N LEU A 23 15.88 -13.58 -2.05
CA LEU A 23 15.62 -14.32 -0.81
C LEU A 23 16.36 -15.67 -0.79
N LEU A 24 16.35 -16.41 -1.91
CA LEU A 24 17.11 -17.66 -2.02
C LEU A 24 18.62 -17.43 -1.91
N ALA A 25 19.14 -16.38 -2.54
CA ALA A 25 20.55 -16.02 -2.44
C ALA A 25 20.95 -15.63 -1.01
N LEU A 26 20.06 -14.94 -0.28
CA LEU A 26 20.31 -14.45 1.07
C LEU A 26 20.20 -15.53 2.14
N GLN A 27 19.45 -16.61 1.88
CA GLN A 27 19.25 -17.69 2.85
C GLN A 27 20.56 -18.27 3.38
N ASP A 28 21.56 -18.44 2.51
CA ASP A 28 22.87 -19.00 2.83
C ASP A 28 24.00 -17.97 2.70
N CYS A 29 23.67 -16.67 2.68
CA CYS A 29 24.64 -15.60 2.45
C CYS A 29 25.33 -15.20 3.76
N PRO A 30 26.65 -15.45 3.92
CA PRO A 30 27.36 -15.09 5.15
C PRO A 30 27.78 -13.62 5.20
N SER A 31 27.52 -12.84 4.15
CA SER A 31 28.07 -11.49 3.97
C SER A 31 27.00 -10.41 4.21
N GLN A 32 27.22 -9.61 5.25
CA GLN A 32 26.39 -8.45 5.56
C GLN A 32 26.45 -7.38 4.46
N SER A 33 27.60 -7.15 3.85
CA SER A 33 27.73 -6.20 2.73
C SER A 33 26.94 -6.67 1.50
N ALA A 34 26.91 -7.97 1.22
CA ALA A 34 26.09 -8.52 0.16
C ALA A 34 24.59 -8.38 0.46
N LEU A 35 24.16 -8.55 1.72
CA LEU A 35 22.79 -8.29 2.16
C LEU A 35 22.39 -6.83 1.88
N GLU A 36 23.17 -5.88 2.38
CA GLU A 36 22.91 -4.45 2.19
C GLU A 36 22.88 -4.07 0.71
N ALA A 37 23.81 -4.60 -0.08
CA ALA A 37 23.84 -4.35 -1.52
C ALA A 37 22.64 -4.95 -2.27
N ILE A 38 22.16 -6.14 -1.87
CA ILE A 38 20.96 -6.77 -2.44
C ILE A 38 19.71 -5.96 -2.08
N VAL A 39 19.57 -5.50 -0.83
CA VAL A 39 18.46 -4.64 -0.39
C VAL A 39 18.47 -3.30 -1.14
N ALA A 40 19.63 -2.66 -1.26
CA ALA A 40 19.79 -1.41 -2.01
C ALA A 40 19.45 -1.60 -3.50
N TRP A 41 19.81 -2.74 -4.10
CA TRP A 41 19.42 -3.05 -5.48
C TRP A 41 17.90 -3.29 -5.62
N LEU A 42 17.29 -4.09 -4.73
CA LEU A 42 15.84 -4.34 -4.72
C LEU A 42 15.02 -3.06 -4.58
N SER A 43 15.50 -2.09 -3.80
CA SER A 43 14.86 -0.78 -3.66
C SER A 43 14.90 0.07 -4.94
N GLY A 44 15.63 -0.36 -5.98
CA GLY A 44 15.82 0.38 -7.22
C GLY A 44 16.75 1.59 -7.11
N GLN A 45 17.36 1.83 -5.94
CA GLN A 45 18.29 2.94 -5.70
C GLN A 45 19.61 2.77 -6.45
N THR A 46 20.05 1.53 -6.64
CA THR A 46 21.37 1.24 -7.23
C THR A 46 21.30 0.15 -8.30
N LYS A 47 22.25 0.21 -9.24
CA LYS A 47 22.51 -0.90 -10.16
C LYS A 47 23.16 -2.06 -9.37
N PRO A 48 23.12 -3.30 -9.90
CA PRO A 48 23.79 -4.42 -9.26
C PRO A 48 25.25 -4.13 -8.91
N GLN A 49 25.59 -4.23 -7.63
CA GLN A 49 26.92 -3.96 -7.11
C GLN A 49 27.81 -5.22 -7.16
N PRO A 50 29.15 -5.08 -7.22
CA PRO A 50 30.07 -6.21 -7.21
C PRO A 50 29.87 -7.15 -6.00
N ASP A 51 29.64 -6.58 -4.81
CA ASP A 51 29.49 -7.33 -3.56
C ASP A 51 28.27 -8.25 -3.56
N MET A 52 27.23 -7.92 -4.32
CA MET A 52 26.07 -8.80 -4.47
C MET A 52 26.45 -10.14 -5.08
N LYS A 53 27.49 -10.20 -5.93
CA LYS A 53 27.89 -11.43 -6.64
C LYS A 53 28.44 -12.51 -5.70
N ILE A 54 28.76 -12.16 -4.45
CA ILE A 54 29.11 -13.11 -3.40
C ILE A 54 27.97 -14.11 -3.19
N CYS A 55 26.73 -13.61 -3.19
CA CYS A 55 25.54 -14.43 -2.90
C CYS A 55 24.61 -14.57 -4.12
N LEU A 56 24.51 -13.54 -4.97
CA LEU A 56 23.64 -13.49 -6.16
C LEU A 56 24.48 -13.24 -7.42
N LYS A 57 24.97 -14.32 -8.05
CA LYS A 57 25.87 -14.25 -9.22
C LYS A 57 25.25 -13.59 -10.45
N ARG A 58 23.95 -13.80 -10.67
CA ARG A 58 23.19 -13.32 -11.84
C ARG A 58 21.88 -12.69 -11.37
N PRO A 59 21.90 -11.45 -10.87
CA PRO A 59 20.69 -10.78 -10.42
C PRO A 59 19.73 -10.61 -11.61
N PRO A 60 18.42 -10.89 -11.42
CA PRO A 60 17.39 -10.52 -12.38
C PRO A 60 17.46 -9.02 -12.73
N ARG A 61 16.88 -8.61 -13.85
CA ARG A 61 16.91 -7.20 -14.25
C ARG A 61 15.77 -6.43 -13.59
N LEU A 62 16.12 -5.40 -12.83
CA LEU A 62 15.18 -4.37 -12.38
C LEU A 62 15.22 -3.17 -13.31
N TYR A 63 14.06 -2.82 -13.86
CA TYR A 63 13.92 -1.72 -14.81
C TYR A 63 13.57 -0.42 -14.09
N ILE A 64 14.44 0.56 -14.20
CA ILE A 64 14.29 1.92 -13.62
C ILE A 64 13.79 2.96 -14.64
N THR A 65 13.78 2.59 -15.92
CA THR A 65 13.34 3.41 -17.05
C THR A 65 12.31 2.65 -17.89
N GLY A 66 11.41 3.36 -18.56
CA GLY A 66 10.34 2.76 -19.36
C GLY A 66 9.11 2.44 -18.52
N GLU A 67 8.25 1.58 -19.05
CA GLU A 67 7.03 1.12 -18.38
C GLU A 67 7.37 0.12 -17.28
N ASN A 68 7.28 0.55 -16.03
CA ASN A 68 7.67 -0.24 -14.88
C ASN A 68 6.62 -0.27 -13.75
N ALA A 69 5.41 0.22 -14.03
CA ALA A 69 4.28 0.20 -13.11
C ALA A 69 3.97 -1.20 -12.56
N ARG A 70 3.84 -2.18 -13.47
CA ARG A 70 3.60 -3.59 -13.11
C ARG A 70 4.73 -4.19 -12.28
N GLN A 71 5.98 -3.82 -12.57
CA GLN A 71 7.12 -4.27 -11.76
C GLN A 71 7.00 -3.73 -10.32
N TYR A 72 6.66 -2.45 -10.13
CA TYR A 72 6.50 -1.91 -8.77
C TYR A 72 5.34 -2.56 -8.03
N SER A 73 4.18 -2.71 -8.67
CA SER A 73 3.03 -3.36 -8.04
C SER A 73 3.31 -4.83 -7.71
N TYR A 74 3.96 -5.56 -8.61
CA TYR A 74 4.43 -6.92 -8.38
C TYR A 74 5.39 -7.02 -7.18
N LEU A 75 6.35 -6.10 -7.07
CA LEU A 75 7.30 -6.11 -5.96
C LEU A 75 6.62 -5.77 -4.63
N LEU A 76 5.74 -4.77 -4.59
CA LEU A 76 5.05 -4.36 -3.36
C LEU A 76 4.08 -5.44 -2.88
N THR A 77 3.33 -6.06 -3.77
CA THR A 77 2.47 -7.21 -3.42
C THR A 77 3.28 -8.43 -2.97
N GLY A 78 4.46 -8.66 -3.55
CA GLY A 78 5.39 -9.68 -3.07
C GLY A 78 5.92 -9.37 -1.67
N ILE A 79 6.32 -8.13 -1.39
CA ILE A 79 6.75 -7.72 -0.04
C ILE A 79 5.61 -7.89 0.98
N SER A 80 4.39 -7.54 0.59
CA SER A 80 3.21 -7.70 1.42
C SER A 80 2.92 -9.17 1.75
N LEU A 81 3.00 -10.07 0.75
CA LEU A 81 2.93 -11.52 0.98
C LEU A 81 4.06 -12.02 1.87
N LEU A 82 5.28 -11.54 1.68
CA LEU A 82 6.40 -11.93 2.55
C LEU A 82 6.13 -11.53 4.01
N ALA A 83 5.54 -10.35 4.23
CA ALA A 83 5.14 -9.89 5.55
C ALA A 83 4.13 -10.87 6.19
N THR A 84 3.15 -11.36 5.43
CA THR A 84 2.19 -12.34 5.96
C THR A 84 2.83 -13.68 6.30
N LEU A 85 3.74 -14.16 5.46
CA LEU A 85 4.45 -15.41 5.72
C LEU A 85 5.38 -15.36 6.94
N VAL A 86 5.79 -14.18 7.40
CA VAL A 86 6.57 -14.00 8.65
C VAL A 86 5.72 -13.58 9.85
N GLY A 87 4.39 -13.58 9.72
CA GLY A 87 3.45 -13.39 10.83
C GLY A 87 2.87 -11.98 10.98
N TYR A 88 3.14 -11.05 10.06
CA TYR A 88 2.37 -9.80 9.97
C TYR A 88 1.04 -10.04 9.24
N THR A 89 0.16 -9.05 9.22
CA THR A 89 -1.12 -9.14 8.51
C THR A 89 -1.07 -8.69 7.07
N GLY A 90 0.02 -8.02 6.66
CA GLY A 90 0.22 -7.53 5.31
C GLY A 90 0.98 -6.20 5.31
N MET A 91 0.70 -5.34 4.34
CA MET A 91 1.33 -4.03 4.20
C MET A 91 0.30 -2.94 3.94
N ALA A 92 0.51 -1.75 4.53
CA ALA A 92 -0.22 -0.53 4.20
C ALA A 92 0.71 0.41 3.42
N VAL A 93 0.24 0.90 2.27
CA VAL A 93 0.94 1.89 1.44
C VAL A 93 0.08 3.14 1.36
N MET A 94 0.59 4.22 1.93
CA MET A 94 -0.06 5.52 1.96
C MET A 94 0.76 6.53 1.16
N ILE A 95 0.19 7.08 0.09
CA ILE A 95 0.83 8.13 -0.71
C ILE A 95 0.15 9.46 -0.42
N ASP A 96 0.91 10.37 0.17
CA ASP A 96 0.50 11.75 0.35
C ASP A 96 1.00 12.62 -0.81
N GLU A 97 0.44 13.84 -0.92
CA GLU A 97 0.86 14.85 -1.89
C GLU A 97 0.72 14.39 -3.35
N SER A 98 -0.29 13.56 -3.66
CA SER A 98 -0.48 13.05 -5.03
C SER A 98 -0.87 14.17 -6.02
N GLU A 99 -1.17 15.38 -5.56
CA GLU A 99 -1.34 16.60 -6.37
C GLU A 99 -0.10 16.97 -7.19
N HIS A 100 1.11 16.50 -6.81
CA HIS A 100 2.31 16.64 -7.63
C HIS A 100 2.16 16.00 -9.01
N TYR A 101 1.17 15.13 -9.21
CA TYR A 101 0.73 14.65 -10.52
C TYR A 101 0.52 15.79 -11.54
N SER A 102 -0.07 16.91 -11.10
CA SER A 102 -0.30 18.08 -11.96
C SER A 102 1.00 18.72 -12.48
N LEU A 103 2.10 18.59 -11.73
CA LEU A 103 3.42 19.13 -12.09
C LEU A 103 4.17 18.23 -13.09
N LEU A 104 3.69 17.01 -13.32
CA LEU A 104 4.33 16.06 -14.23
C LEU A 104 4.11 16.46 -15.70
N ARG A 105 5.12 16.22 -16.53
CA ARG A 105 4.99 16.29 -18.00
C ARG A 105 4.10 15.14 -18.49
N THR A 106 3.52 15.26 -19.69
CA THR A 106 2.60 14.25 -20.26
C THR A 106 3.12 12.81 -20.15
N MET A 107 4.36 12.54 -20.59
CA MET A 107 4.94 11.19 -20.50
C MET A 107 5.12 10.69 -19.05
N GLN A 108 5.36 11.60 -18.11
CA GLN A 108 5.46 11.25 -16.69
C GLN A 108 4.07 11.00 -16.08
N ARG A 109 3.04 11.71 -16.55
CA ARG A 109 1.63 11.48 -16.17
C ARG A 109 1.17 10.09 -16.61
N GLU A 110 1.45 9.68 -17.85
CA GLU A 110 1.11 8.33 -18.35
C GLU A 110 1.77 7.21 -17.51
N ARG A 111 3.01 7.42 -17.08
CA ARG A 111 3.70 6.47 -16.18
C ARG A 111 3.10 6.48 -14.77
N ALA A 112 2.72 7.65 -14.26
CA ALA A 112 2.05 7.76 -12.98
C ALA A 112 0.66 7.08 -13.03
N ASP A 113 -0.13 7.31 -14.08
CA ASP A 113 -1.41 6.65 -14.32
C ASP A 113 -1.26 5.13 -14.26
N SER A 114 -0.28 4.61 -15.01
CA SER A 114 0.01 3.18 -15.02
C SER A 114 0.38 2.66 -13.62
N PHE A 115 1.19 3.41 -12.86
CA PHE A 115 1.56 3.05 -11.48
C PHE A 115 0.34 2.98 -10.56
N PHE A 116 -0.46 4.06 -10.50
CA PHE A 116 -1.64 4.10 -9.62
C PHE A 116 -2.68 3.06 -10.03
N GLN A 117 -2.93 2.89 -11.32
CA GLN A 117 -3.83 1.84 -11.81
C GLN A 117 -3.33 0.45 -11.41
N SER A 118 -2.03 0.18 -11.52
CA SER A 118 -1.44 -1.10 -11.15
C SER A 118 -1.54 -1.37 -9.65
N MET A 119 -1.39 -0.35 -8.80
CA MET A 119 -1.56 -0.44 -7.34
C MET A 119 -3.04 -0.61 -6.94
N ILE A 120 -3.97 0.09 -7.59
CA ILE A 120 -5.41 -0.05 -7.35
C ILE A 120 -5.86 -1.46 -7.72
N VAL A 121 -5.47 -1.96 -8.91
CA VAL A 121 -5.82 -3.31 -9.37
C VAL A 121 -5.27 -4.37 -8.43
N SER A 122 -4.02 -4.23 -7.99
CA SER A 122 -3.39 -5.24 -7.14
C SER A 122 -3.93 -5.23 -5.71
N SER A 123 -4.29 -4.06 -5.16
CA SER A 123 -4.86 -3.96 -3.80
C SER A 123 -6.33 -4.39 -3.73
N LEU A 124 -7.16 -4.04 -4.72
CA LEU A 124 -8.59 -4.33 -4.70
C LEU A 124 -8.96 -5.67 -5.35
N GLY A 125 -8.05 -6.26 -6.13
CA GLY A 125 -8.32 -7.50 -6.86
C GLY A 125 -9.55 -7.36 -7.78
N LEU A 126 -10.52 -8.26 -7.62
CA LEU A 126 -11.78 -8.23 -8.38
C LEU A 126 -12.68 -7.01 -8.04
N ASN A 127 -12.38 -6.28 -6.96
CA ASN A 127 -13.13 -5.09 -6.55
C ASN A 127 -12.58 -3.78 -7.13
N ASN A 128 -11.61 -3.84 -8.05
CA ASN A 128 -10.86 -2.68 -8.56
C ASN A 128 -11.67 -1.67 -9.41
N GLY A 129 -12.97 -1.91 -9.59
CA GLY A 129 -13.88 -0.96 -10.22
C GLY A 129 -13.79 -0.94 -11.75
N ARG A 130 -13.16 0.10 -12.31
CA ARG A 130 -13.26 0.47 -13.74
C ARG A 130 -12.00 0.19 -14.56
N ILE A 131 -10.95 -0.32 -13.93
CA ILE A 131 -9.64 -0.51 -14.57
C ILE A 131 -9.57 -1.91 -15.20
N ASP A 132 -9.26 -2.02 -16.48
CA ASP A 132 -8.88 -3.29 -17.09
C ASP A 132 -7.40 -3.56 -16.80
N PRO A 133 -7.02 -4.61 -16.04
CA PRO A 133 -5.62 -4.91 -15.78
C PRO A 133 -4.78 -5.08 -17.05
N ARG A 134 -5.40 -5.51 -18.16
CA ARG A 134 -4.73 -5.74 -19.45
C ARG A 134 -4.38 -4.44 -20.17
N SER A 135 -5.03 -3.32 -19.85
CA SER A 135 -4.70 -2.03 -20.45
C SER A 135 -3.49 -1.37 -19.80
N ILE A 136 -3.04 -1.85 -18.64
CA ILE A 136 -1.84 -1.35 -17.97
C ILE A 136 -0.62 -1.83 -18.78
N PRO A 137 0.24 -0.94 -19.28
CA PRO A 137 1.33 -1.33 -20.17
C PRO A 137 2.40 -2.17 -19.45
N ASP A 138 2.98 -3.09 -20.20
CA ASP A 138 4.15 -3.87 -19.80
C ASP A 138 5.46 -3.20 -20.26
N HIS A 139 6.54 -3.57 -19.59
CA HIS A 139 7.86 -3.20 -20.08
C HIS A 139 8.14 -3.92 -21.41
N ASN A 140 8.69 -3.22 -22.40
CA ASN A 140 9.02 -3.78 -23.73
C ASN A 140 10.01 -4.96 -23.75
N ARG A 141 10.56 -5.38 -22.60
CA ARG A 141 11.58 -6.41 -22.46
C ARG A 141 11.18 -7.52 -21.50
N VAL A 142 10.11 -7.32 -20.74
CA VAL A 142 9.68 -8.26 -19.72
C VAL A 142 8.21 -8.03 -19.41
N GLU A 143 7.48 -9.12 -19.28
CA GLU A 143 6.12 -9.10 -18.80
C GLU A 143 6.11 -9.31 -17.28
N TYR A 144 5.47 -8.42 -16.53
CA TYR A 144 5.23 -8.60 -15.11
C TYR A 144 3.73 -8.81 -14.89
N PRO A 145 3.32 -9.86 -14.16
CA PRO A 145 1.98 -9.90 -13.60
C PRO A 145 1.74 -8.64 -12.75
N VAL A 146 0.51 -8.13 -12.73
CA VAL A 146 0.16 -6.94 -11.94
C VAL A 146 0.36 -7.18 -10.44
N SER A 147 0.20 -8.43 -9.97
CA SER A 147 0.38 -8.82 -8.58
C SER A 147 1.26 -10.07 -8.47
N TYR A 148 2.00 -10.18 -7.37
CA TYR A 148 2.75 -11.39 -7.02
C TYR A 148 1.83 -12.57 -6.69
N THR A 149 0.69 -12.31 -6.04
CA THR A 149 -0.27 -13.32 -5.60
C THR A 149 -1.70 -12.79 -5.77
N SER A 150 -2.69 -13.68 -5.77
CA SER A 150 -4.11 -13.31 -5.83
C SER A 150 -4.60 -12.61 -4.56
N GLU A 151 -3.96 -12.89 -3.42
CA GLU A 151 -4.28 -12.35 -2.09
C GLU A 151 -3.05 -11.63 -1.53
N PRO A 152 -2.79 -10.37 -1.96
CA PRO A 152 -1.54 -9.70 -1.61
C PRO A 152 -1.55 -9.06 -0.23
N HIS A 153 -2.68 -9.05 0.47
CA HIS A 153 -2.83 -8.43 1.79
C HIS A 153 -2.35 -6.97 1.83
N LEU A 154 -2.65 -6.20 0.79
CA LEU A 154 -2.13 -4.85 0.56
C LEU A 154 -3.23 -3.81 0.72
N PHE A 155 -3.14 -2.97 1.75
CA PHE A 155 -3.97 -1.78 1.88
C PHE A 155 -3.32 -0.61 1.15
N PHE A 156 -4.01 -0.02 0.17
CA PHE A 156 -3.50 1.11 -0.61
C PHE A 156 -4.42 2.32 -0.46
N LEU A 157 -3.85 3.43 0.00
CA LEU A 157 -4.54 4.71 0.17
C LEU A 157 -3.67 5.82 -0.42
N PHE A 158 -4.30 6.76 -1.11
CA PHE A 158 -3.62 7.97 -1.58
C PHE A 158 -4.53 9.18 -1.43
N ALA A 159 -3.95 10.31 -1.07
CA ALA A 159 -4.64 11.58 -0.90
C ALA A 159 -4.19 12.56 -1.99
N LEU A 160 -5.13 13.38 -2.46
CA LEU A 160 -4.87 14.45 -3.41
C LEU A 160 -5.78 15.64 -3.16
N THR A 161 -5.24 16.84 -3.33
CA THR A 161 -6.04 18.07 -3.39
C THR A 161 -6.70 18.21 -4.77
N GLU A 162 -7.99 18.57 -4.82
CA GLU A 162 -8.68 18.78 -6.09
C GLU A 162 -8.08 19.98 -6.86
N SER A 163 -7.75 19.80 -8.13
CA SER A 163 -7.18 20.85 -8.99
C SER A 163 -7.72 20.79 -10.43
N ALA A 164 -7.49 21.85 -11.22
CA ALA A 164 -7.93 21.92 -12.62
C ALA A 164 -7.21 20.89 -13.52
N ASP A 165 -5.95 20.58 -13.22
CA ASP A 165 -5.12 19.54 -13.88
C ASP A 165 -5.11 18.23 -13.09
N ARG A 166 -6.26 17.88 -12.50
CA ARG A 166 -6.37 16.75 -11.57
C ARG A 166 -6.01 15.42 -12.21
N MET A 167 -5.37 14.59 -11.39
CA MET A 167 -5.28 13.17 -11.58
C MET A 167 -6.67 12.58 -11.90
N PRO A 168 -6.83 11.75 -12.95
CA PRO A 168 -8.15 11.33 -13.43
C PRO A 168 -8.73 10.18 -12.59
N VAL A 169 -8.70 10.28 -11.26
CA VAL A 169 -9.15 9.24 -10.33
C VAL A 169 -10.60 8.78 -10.56
N GLY A 170 -11.47 9.69 -11.01
CA GLY A 170 -12.86 9.36 -11.33
C GLY A 170 -13.04 8.45 -12.56
N THR A 171 -12.03 8.32 -13.42
CA THR A 171 -12.07 7.36 -14.54
C THR A 171 -11.64 5.97 -14.10
N TRP A 172 -10.80 5.88 -13.06
CA TRP A 172 -10.27 4.61 -12.54
C TRP A 172 -11.14 4.00 -11.43
N LEU A 173 -11.64 4.85 -10.54
CA LEU A 173 -12.33 4.44 -9.32
C LEU A 173 -13.83 4.70 -9.44
N ALA A 174 -14.63 3.76 -8.92
CA ALA A 174 -16.06 4.01 -8.73
C ALA A 174 -16.27 5.05 -7.61
N PRO A 175 -17.36 5.83 -7.61
CA PRO A 175 -17.61 6.84 -6.56
C PRO A 175 -17.52 6.31 -5.14
N SER A 176 -17.91 5.05 -4.90
CA SER A 176 -17.81 4.39 -3.59
C SER A 176 -16.38 4.13 -3.09
N HIS A 177 -15.37 4.28 -3.95
CA HIS A 177 -13.95 4.20 -3.61
C HIS A 177 -13.35 5.59 -3.31
N LEU A 178 -14.08 6.66 -3.59
CA LEU A 178 -13.61 8.04 -3.47
C LEU A 178 -14.30 8.68 -2.28
N VAL A 179 -13.52 9.18 -1.33
CA VAL A 179 -14.04 10.01 -0.25
C VAL A 179 -13.54 11.43 -0.46
N ARG A 180 -14.49 12.35 -0.63
CA ARG A 180 -14.20 13.78 -0.73
C ARG A 180 -14.39 14.41 0.64
N LEU A 181 -13.34 15.01 1.16
CA LEU A 181 -13.41 15.84 2.37
C LEU A 181 -13.60 17.29 1.91
N ASP A 182 -14.67 17.93 2.35
CA ASP A 182 -14.88 19.37 2.16
C ASP A 182 -13.85 20.16 2.98
N ASP A 183 -13.45 21.35 2.53
CA ASP A 183 -12.49 22.22 3.23
C ASP A 183 -12.94 22.61 4.64
N ARG A 184 -14.24 22.50 4.92
CA ARG A 184 -14.82 22.69 6.25
C ARG A 184 -14.58 21.52 7.20
N PHE A 185 -14.10 20.39 6.68
CA PHE A 185 -13.80 19.15 7.39
C PHE A 185 -14.89 18.77 8.40
N ILE A 186 -16.14 18.78 7.93
CA ILE A 186 -17.28 18.52 8.80
C ILE A 186 -17.24 17.08 9.30
N GLU A 187 -17.68 16.85 10.54
CA GLU A 187 -17.65 15.55 11.19
C GLU A 187 -18.33 14.44 10.36
N LYS A 188 -19.38 14.80 9.61
CA LYS A 188 -20.09 13.88 8.72
C LYS A 188 -19.15 13.26 7.67
N ASP A 189 -18.31 14.06 7.02
CA ASP A 189 -17.42 13.61 5.96
C ASP A 189 -16.29 12.75 6.56
N ILE A 190 -15.81 13.10 7.76
CA ILE A 190 -14.80 12.32 8.49
C ILE A 190 -15.37 10.97 8.94
N ARG A 191 -16.66 10.92 9.31
CA ARG A 191 -17.35 9.66 9.62
C ARG A 191 -17.50 8.78 8.37
N GLU A 192 -17.84 9.37 7.23
CA GLU A 192 -17.89 8.66 5.94
C GLU A 192 -16.52 8.12 5.52
N PHE A 193 -15.47 8.94 5.69
CA PHE A 193 -14.08 8.53 5.51
C PHE A 193 -13.73 7.33 6.38
N TYR A 194 -14.00 7.41 7.69
CA TYR A 194 -13.67 6.33 8.63
C TYR A 194 -14.42 5.03 8.31
N SER A 195 -15.71 5.11 7.96
CA SER A 195 -16.50 3.94 7.56
C SER A 195 -15.97 3.31 6.27
N THR A 196 -15.57 4.14 5.31
CA THR A 196 -15.01 3.68 4.04
C THR A 196 -13.64 3.04 4.24
N LEU A 197 -12.81 3.66 5.09
CA LEU A 197 -11.52 3.15 5.51
C LEU A 197 -11.65 1.76 6.14
N LEU A 198 -12.53 1.59 7.14
CA LEU A 198 -12.73 0.30 7.79
C LEU A 198 -13.14 -0.79 6.80
N ARG A 199 -13.98 -0.47 5.81
CA ARG A 199 -14.40 -1.40 4.76
C ARG A 199 -13.24 -1.83 3.86
N TYR A 200 -12.40 -0.90 3.42
CA TYR A 200 -11.26 -1.25 2.55
C TYR A 200 -10.10 -1.87 3.31
N HIS A 201 -9.93 -1.53 4.58
CA HIS A 201 -9.00 -2.19 5.50
C HIS A 201 -9.40 -3.67 5.70
N ALA A 202 -10.69 -3.92 5.95
CA ALA A 202 -11.26 -5.26 6.01
C ALA A 202 -11.05 -6.06 4.71
N LEU A 203 -11.28 -5.42 3.57
CA LEU A 203 -11.04 -6.04 2.26
C LEU A 203 -9.56 -6.35 2.04
N ALA A 204 -8.67 -5.42 2.38
CA ALA A 204 -7.24 -5.58 2.17
C ALA A 204 -6.66 -6.73 3.00
N TYR A 205 -7.14 -6.93 4.22
CA TYR A 205 -6.61 -7.96 5.14
C TYR A 205 -7.52 -9.19 5.29
N ASP A 206 -8.53 -9.32 4.44
CA ASP A 206 -9.47 -10.44 4.37
C ASP A 206 -10.09 -10.83 5.73
N TYR A 207 -10.69 -9.85 6.41
CA TYR A 207 -11.44 -10.10 7.63
C TYR A 207 -12.81 -9.44 7.63
N THR A 208 -13.74 -9.99 8.41
CA THR A 208 -15.05 -9.36 8.63
C THR A 208 -15.02 -8.58 9.95
N PRO A 209 -15.20 -7.25 9.94
CA PRO A 209 -15.23 -6.47 11.17
C PRO A 209 -16.37 -6.91 12.08
N ALA A 210 -16.05 -7.35 13.30
CA ALA A 210 -17.05 -7.69 14.30
C ALA A 210 -17.80 -6.43 14.74
N ALA A 211 -19.12 -6.36 14.51
CA ALA A 211 -19.91 -5.16 14.77
C ALA A 211 -19.70 -4.62 16.19
N ASP A 212 -19.80 -5.49 17.20
CA ASP A 212 -19.65 -5.12 18.61
C ASP A 212 -18.27 -4.53 18.95
N ARG A 213 -17.23 -4.91 18.21
CA ARG A 213 -15.86 -4.47 18.43
C ARG A 213 -15.59 -3.09 17.82
N TYR A 214 -16.16 -2.82 16.65
CA TYR A 214 -15.88 -1.62 15.88
C TYR A 214 -16.97 -0.55 16.02
N ALA A 215 -18.17 -0.89 16.52
CA ALA A 215 -19.30 0.04 16.61
C ALA A 215 -18.97 1.27 17.45
N ASP A 216 -18.45 1.09 18.66
CA ASP A 216 -18.12 2.21 19.56
C ASP A 216 -16.97 3.06 19.01
N ALA A 217 -15.94 2.41 18.46
CA ALA A 217 -14.84 3.08 17.79
C ALA A 217 -15.33 3.93 16.60
N ALA A 218 -16.14 3.35 15.71
CA ALA A 218 -16.72 4.04 14.57
C ALA A 218 -17.75 5.12 15.00
N ALA A 219 -18.36 4.99 16.19
CA ALA A 219 -19.26 5.99 16.74
C ALA A 219 -18.50 7.21 17.31
N VAL A 220 -17.32 7.03 17.90
CA VAL A 220 -16.64 8.08 18.66
C VAL A 220 -15.41 8.65 17.95
N ALA A 221 -14.54 7.81 17.39
CA ALA A 221 -13.25 8.22 16.83
C ALA A 221 -13.38 9.31 15.75
N PRO A 222 -14.33 9.25 14.80
CA PRO A 222 -14.48 10.30 13.79
C PRO A 222 -14.75 11.68 14.39
N GLY A 223 -15.57 11.77 15.45
CA GLY A 223 -15.87 13.04 16.13
C GLY A 223 -14.66 13.62 16.88
N LEU A 224 -13.82 12.75 17.45
CA LEU A 224 -12.57 13.17 18.09
C LEU A 224 -11.57 13.71 17.06
N LEU A 225 -11.40 13.00 15.95
CA LEU A 225 -10.53 13.41 14.83
C LEU A 225 -11.02 14.73 14.21
N ALA A 226 -12.32 14.86 13.97
CA ALA A 226 -12.94 16.07 13.45
C ALA A 226 -12.70 17.27 14.37
N ARG A 227 -12.90 17.09 15.68
CA ARG A 227 -12.65 18.14 16.67
C ARG A 227 -11.19 18.55 16.73
N ALA A 228 -10.26 17.59 16.73
CA ALA A 228 -8.84 17.87 16.77
C ALA A 228 -8.36 18.61 15.51
N LEU A 229 -8.87 18.22 14.33
CA LEU A 229 -8.59 18.89 13.06
C LEU A 229 -9.16 20.31 13.05
N ALA A 230 -10.41 20.50 13.45
CA ALA A 230 -11.06 21.82 13.53
C ALA A 230 -10.38 22.78 14.53
N GLN A 231 -9.72 22.24 15.55
CA GLN A 231 -8.93 23.00 16.52
C GLN A 231 -7.47 23.19 16.11
N HIS A 232 -7.09 22.80 14.88
CA HIS A 232 -5.73 22.86 14.35
C HIS A 232 -4.69 22.13 15.21
N ARG A 233 -5.11 21.09 15.94
CA ARG A 233 -4.22 20.26 16.76
C ARG A 233 -3.54 19.17 15.97
N ILE A 234 -4.20 18.76 14.89
CA ILE A 234 -3.68 17.82 13.89
C ILE A 234 -3.92 18.39 12.49
N ASN A 235 -3.15 17.93 11.52
CA ASN A 235 -3.39 18.15 10.09
C ASN A 235 -4.10 16.93 9.45
N LEU A 236 -4.40 17.02 8.15
CA LEU A 236 -5.10 15.96 7.42
C LEU A 236 -4.29 14.66 7.36
N ARG A 237 -2.97 14.74 7.18
CA ARG A 237 -2.08 13.57 7.20
C ARG A 237 -2.19 12.83 8.54
N GLU A 238 -2.15 13.56 9.64
CA GLU A 238 -2.29 13.00 10.99
C GLU A 238 -3.68 12.41 11.23
N LEU A 239 -4.74 13.01 10.67
CA LEU A 239 -6.09 12.44 10.70
C LEU A 239 -6.13 11.08 9.99
N ILE A 240 -5.61 11.00 8.76
CA ILE A 240 -5.61 9.77 7.96
C ILE A 240 -4.78 8.70 8.67
N CYS A 241 -3.55 9.02 9.08
CA CYS A 241 -2.67 8.08 9.80
C CYS A 241 -3.35 7.58 11.08
N SER A 242 -3.92 8.47 11.88
CA SER A 242 -4.59 8.10 13.13
C SER A 242 -5.79 7.18 12.88
N ALA A 243 -6.61 7.47 11.85
CA ALA A 243 -7.76 6.63 11.50
C ALA A 243 -7.33 5.22 11.03
N VAL A 244 -6.23 5.11 10.27
CA VAL A 244 -5.66 3.81 9.87
C VAL A 244 -5.15 3.08 11.11
N THR A 245 -4.38 3.74 11.96
CA THR A 245 -3.86 3.16 13.21
C THR A 245 -4.97 2.65 14.13
N THR A 246 -6.11 3.35 14.24
CA THR A 246 -7.22 2.84 15.04
C THR A 246 -7.84 1.57 14.46
N CYS A 247 -7.88 1.42 13.14
CA CYS A 247 -8.31 0.18 12.49
C CYS A 247 -7.30 -0.94 12.71
N ASP A 248 -6.01 -0.65 12.56
CA ASP A 248 -4.91 -1.60 12.79
C ASP A 248 -4.91 -2.13 14.21
N LEU A 249 -4.98 -1.26 15.23
CA LEU A 249 -4.94 -1.66 16.64
C LEU A 249 -6.12 -2.58 16.99
N LEU A 250 -7.33 -2.22 16.54
CA LEU A 250 -8.51 -3.05 16.76
C LEU A 250 -8.43 -4.37 15.98
N TYR A 251 -7.74 -4.42 14.85
CA TYR A 251 -7.58 -5.65 14.08
C TYR A 251 -6.50 -6.58 14.67
N LEU A 252 -5.34 -6.03 15.02
CA LEU A 252 -4.16 -6.79 15.45
C LEU A 252 -4.27 -7.36 16.86
N TYR A 253 -4.91 -6.64 17.79
CA TYR A 253 -4.88 -6.98 19.21
C TYR A 253 -6.27 -7.33 19.73
N ALA A 254 -6.64 -8.62 19.69
CA ALA A 254 -7.98 -9.08 20.07
C ALA A 254 -8.44 -8.65 21.49
N ASP A 255 -7.50 -8.45 22.42
CA ASP A 255 -7.72 -7.97 23.78
C ASP A 255 -7.80 -6.44 23.90
N TYR A 256 -7.37 -5.70 22.88
CA TYR A 256 -7.46 -4.24 22.84
C TYR A 256 -8.91 -3.80 22.59
N THR A 257 -9.49 -3.11 23.57
CA THR A 257 -10.91 -2.73 23.55
C THR A 257 -11.12 -1.38 22.87
N ALA A 258 -12.34 -1.14 22.38
CA ALA A 258 -12.72 0.16 21.83
C ALA A 258 -12.55 1.30 22.86
N ASP A 259 -12.85 1.04 24.13
CA ASP A 259 -12.68 2.02 25.21
C ASP A 259 -11.21 2.40 25.44
N ALA A 260 -10.31 1.42 25.44
CA ALA A 260 -8.87 1.66 25.57
C ALA A 260 -8.36 2.50 24.38
N MET A 261 -8.74 2.10 23.16
CA MET A 261 -8.43 2.83 21.93
C MET A 261 -8.92 4.28 21.99
N ILE A 262 -10.18 4.50 22.37
CA ILE A 262 -10.78 5.84 22.48
C ILE A 262 -10.07 6.67 23.54
N GLY A 263 -9.71 6.08 24.68
CA GLY A 263 -8.97 6.75 25.75
C GLY A 263 -7.59 7.23 25.30
N GLU A 264 -6.83 6.36 24.63
CA GLU A 264 -5.52 6.69 24.08
C GLU A 264 -5.60 7.72 22.95
N LEU A 265 -6.60 7.59 22.07
CA LEU A 265 -6.85 8.57 21.00
C LEU A 265 -7.14 9.96 21.58
N LYS A 266 -8.00 10.07 22.60
CA LYS A 266 -8.26 11.34 23.30
C LYS A 266 -6.98 11.92 23.90
N ALA A 267 -6.17 11.11 24.56
CA ALA A 267 -4.92 11.54 25.16
C ALA A 267 -3.93 12.06 24.11
N GLY A 268 -3.77 11.35 22.98
CA GLY A 268 -2.91 11.75 21.88
C GLY A 268 -3.35 13.04 21.20
N LEU A 269 -4.66 13.18 20.94
CA LEU A 269 -5.28 14.37 20.35
C LEU A 269 -5.47 15.54 21.35
N LYS A 270 -5.26 15.27 22.64
CA LYS A 270 -5.45 16.19 23.78
C LYS A 270 -6.89 16.71 23.94
N VAL A 271 -7.90 16.01 23.41
CA VAL A 271 -9.34 16.42 23.34
C VAL A 271 -10.23 15.81 24.41
#